data_AF-A0A2Z6QNJ2-F1
#
_entry.id   AF-A0A2Z6QNJ2-F1
#
_cell.length_a   1.000
_cell.length_b   1.000
_cell.length_c   1.000
_cell.angle_alpha   90.00
_cell.angle_beta   90.00
_cell.angle_gamma   90.00
#
_symmetry.space_group_name_H-M   'P 1'
#
loop_
_entity.id
_entity.type
_entity.pdbx_description
1 polymer ?
#
loop_
_entity_poly.entity_id
_entity_poly.type
_entity_poly.pdbx_seq_one_letter_code
_entity_poly.pdbx_strand_id
1 'polypeptide(L)' 'MVLKKYGILVMTNLESMRNECISTILHTTLQIAEDVTNKKFSMKPEYKIIGDESYEWVNYAIKDEESLICITEDKV' A
#
# COMPACT_ATOMS: atom_id res chain seq x y z
N MET A 1 31.45 11.04 5.80
CA MET A 1 29.97 11.14 5.76
C MET A 1 29.44 10.38 6.97
N VAL A 2 28.85 11.08 7.93
CA VAL A 2 28.45 10.50 9.22
C VAL A 2 27.10 9.78 9.06
N LEU A 3 27.10 8.45 9.14
CA LEU A 3 25.89 7.66 9.36
C LEU A 3 25.41 7.93 10.80
N LYS A 4 24.46 8.86 10.95
CA LYS A 4 23.72 9.02 12.20
C LYS A 4 22.91 7.73 12.41
N LYS A 5 23.37 6.90 13.35
CA LYS A 5 22.54 5.87 13.99
C LYS A 5 21.40 6.59 14.70
N TYR A 6 20.31 6.83 13.98
CA TYR A 6 19.02 6.89 14.65
C TYR A 6 18.83 5.51 15.25
N GLY A 7 18.57 5.48 16.56
CA GLY A 7 18.45 4.26 17.32
C GLY A 7 17.54 3.28 16.59
N ILE A 8 17.75 2.00 16.84
CA ILE A 8 16.75 0.98 16.60
C ILE A 8 15.51 1.47 17.34
N LEU A 9 14.64 2.21 16.65
CA LEU A 9 13.26 2.38 17.04
C LEU A 9 12.77 0.96 16.92
N VAL A 10 12.77 0.25 18.04
CA VAL A 10 12.23 -1.10 18.12
C VAL A 10 10.79 -0.93 17.67
N MET A 11 10.54 -1.22 16.39
CA MET A 11 9.23 -1.17 15.76
C MET A 11 8.51 -2.41 16.28
N THR A 12 8.04 -2.34 17.53
CA THR A 12 7.50 -3.48 18.28
C THR A 12 6.18 -4.00 17.74
N ASN A 13 5.54 -3.27 16.80
CA ASN A 13 4.29 -3.72 16.21
C ASN A 13 4.57 -4.56 14.96
N LEU A 14 4.39 -5.88 15.07
CA LEU A 14 4.48 -6.83 13.96
C LEU A 14 3.62 -6.41 12.76
N GLU A 15 2.46 -5.79 13.03
CA GLU A 15 1.57 -5.23 12.01
C GLU A 15 2.20 -4.03 11.27
N SER A 16 2.95 -3.18 11.97
CA SER A 16 3.65 -2.06 11.35
C SER A 16 4.75 -2.53 10.40
N MET A 17 5.55 -3.52 10.80
CA MET A 17 6.56 -4.11 9.91
C MET A 17 5.91 -4.81 8.71
N ARG A 18 4.81 -5.54 8.93
CA ARG A 18 4.06 -6.19 7.85
C ARG A 18 3.54 -5.17 6.84
N ASN A 19 2.93 -4.09 7.31
CA ASN A 19 2.40 -3.02 6.46
C ASN A 19 3.51 -2.33 5.65
N GLU A 20 4.69 -2.12 6.24
CA GLU A 20 5.86 -1.57 5.54
C GLU A 20 6.38 -2.52 4.45
N CYS A 21 6.49 -3.82 4.75
CA CYS A 21 6.88 -4.84 3.77
C CYS A 21 5.88 -4.91 2.60
N ILE A 22 4.58 -4.99 2.90
CA ILE A 22 3.52 -5.04 1.87
C ILE A 22 3.55 -3.77 1.02
N SER A 23 3.62 -2.59 1.65
CA SER A 23 3.71 -1.31 0.94
C SER A 23 4.92 -1.27 -0.01
N THR A 24 6.08 -1.73 0.44
CA THR A 24 7.30 -1.77 -0.37
C THR A 24 7.17 -2.69 -1.58
N ILE A 25 6.58 -3.88 -1.39
CA ILE A 25 6.34 -4.85 -2.47
C ILE A 25 5.36 -4.26 -3.49
N LEU A 26 4.27 -3.65 -3.02
CA LEU A 26 3.26 -3.03 -3.88
C LEU A 26 3.86 -1.87 -4.69
N HIS A 27 4.60 -0.97 -4.04
CA HIS A 27 5.28 0.13 -4.74
C HIS A 27 6.22 -0.37 -5.84
N THR A 28 7.05 -1.37 -5.53
CA THR A 28 7.98 -1.95 -6.51
C THR A 28 7.23 -2.61 -7.67
N THR A 29 6.16 -3.36 -7.37
CA THR A 29 5.34 -4.02 -8.38
C THR A 29 4.65 -3.01 -9.29
N LEU A 30 4.12 -1.92 -8.72
CA LEU A 30 3.50 -0.85 -9.48
C LEU A 30 4.50 -0.16 -10.40
N GLN A 31 5.69 0.17 -9.91
CA GLN A 31 6.74 0.78 -10.74
C GLN A 31 7.09 -0.11 -11.95
N ILE A 32 7.26 -1.42 -11.73
CA ILE A 32 7.50 -2.37 -12.84
C ILE A 32 6.31 -2.39 -13.81
N ALA A 33 5.08 -2.38 -13.30
CA ALA A 33 3.90 -2.34 -14.15
C ALA A 33 3.79 -1.04 -14.95
N GLU A 34 4.14 0.11 -14.37
CA GLU A 34 4.21 1.39 -15.07
C GLU A 34 5.24 1.33 -16.21
N ASP A 35 6.43 0.79 -15.94
CA ASP A 35 7.50 0.63 -16.93
C ASP A 35 7.09 -0.29 -18.09
N VAL A 36 6.39 -1.39 -17.81
CA VAL A 36 5.98 -2.39 -18.81
C VAL A 36 4.76 -1.93 -19.62
N THR A 37 3.79 -1.29 -18.98
CA THR A 37 2.50 -0.94 -19.60
C THR A 37 2.42 0.50 -20.08
N ASN A 38 3.36 1.35 -19.66
CA ASN A 38 3.35 2.81 -19.84
C ASN A 38 2.06 3.47 -19.32
N LYS A 39 1.37 2.79 -18.39
CA LYS A 39 0.23 3.34 -17.64
C LYS A 39 0.74 3.92 -16.33
N LYS A 40 -0.01 4.87 -15.77
CA LYS A 40 0.25 5.38 -14.41
C LYS A 40 -0.71 4.74 -13.43
N PHE A 41 -0.18 4.33 -12.30
CA PHE A 41 -0.96 3.84 -11.17
C PHE A 41 -0.84 4.82 -10.01
N SER A 42 -1.83 4.82 -9.14
CA SER A 42 -1.71 5.48 -7.84
C SER A 42 -2.19 4.56 -6.75
N MET A 43 -1.46 4.55 -5.65
CA MET A 43 -1.76 3.73 -4.47
C MET A 43 -2.06 4.63 -3.28
N LYS A 44 -3.10 4.28 -2.53
CA LYS A 44 -3.42 4.89 -1.24
C LYS A 44 -3.55 3.80 -0.17
N PRO A 45 -2.72 3.84 0.89
CA PRO A 45 -2.96 3.01 2.07
C PRO A 45 -4.20 3.50 2.83
N GLU A 46 -4.85 2.60 3.56
CA GLU A 46 -6.00 2.85 4.44
C GLU A 46 -7.09 3.69 3.77
N TYR A 47 -7.71 3.11 2.75
CA TYR A 47 -8.69 3.81 1.92
C TYR A 47 -10.11 3.40 2.29
N LYS A 48 -10.97 4.40 2.50
CA LYS A 48 -12.40 4.19 2.69
C LYS A 48 -13.10 4.16 1.34
N ILE A 49 -13.66 3.00 0.99
CA ILE A 49 -14.54 2.84 -0.16
C ILE A 49 -15.95 3.17 0.30
N ILE A 50 -16.65 4.00 -0.46
CA ILE A 50 -18.06 4.35 -0.21
C ILE A 50 -18.84 3.86 -1.41
N GLY A 51 -19.68 2.86 -1.20
CA GLY A 51 -20.71 2.42 -2.13
C GLY A 51 -22.04 3.10 -1.84
N ASP A 52 -23.05 2.85 -2.68
CA ASP A 52 -24.37 3.47 -2.58
C ASP A 52 -25.07 3.13 -1.25
N GLU A 53 -24.81 1.95 -0.68
CA GLU A 53 -25.49 1.45 0.53
C GLU A 53 -24.51 1.13 1.68
N SER A 54 -23.20 1.13 1.44
CA SER A 54 -22.20 0.67 2.42
C SER A 54 -20.88 1.43 2.32
N TYR A 55 -20.06 1.32 3.35
CA TYR A 55 -18.66 1.71 3.27
C TYR A 55 -17.79 0.64 3.90
N GLU A 56 -16.60 0.48 3.34
CA GLU A 56 -15.61 -0.47 3.83
C GLU A 56 -14.22 0.17 3.84
N TRP A 57 -13.41 -0.25 4.81
CA TRP A 57 -12.02 0.15 4.92
C TRP A 57 -11.15 -0.93 4.30
N VAL A 58 -10.36 -0.55 3.30
CA VAL A 58 -9.38 -1.45 2.68
C VAL A 58 -7.97 -1.01 3.04
N ASN A 59 -7.08 -1.98 3.20
CA ASN A 59 -5.69 -1.73 3.58
C ASN A 59 -4.95 -0.95 2.48
N TYR A 60 -5.22 -1.26 1.21
CA TYR A 60 -4.66 -0.53 0.08
C TYR A 60 -5.68 -0.41 -1.05
N ALA A 61 -5.75 0.78 -1.65
CA ALA A 61 -6.48 1.04 -2.89
C ALA A 61 -5.48 1.42 -3.98
N ILE A 62 -5.51 0.70 -5.10
CA ILE A 62 -4.68 0.94 -6.28
C ILE A 62 -5.61 1.29 -7.42
N LYS A 63 -5.37 2.42 -8.10
CA LYS A 63 -6.17 2.85 -9.24
C LYS A 63 -5.32 3.19 -10.45
N ASP A 64 -5.85 2.90 -11.63
CA ASP A 64 -5.45 3.53 -12.90
C ASP A 64 -6.55 4.49 -13.39
N GLU A 65 -6.54 4.88 -14.66
CA GLU A 65 -7.55 5.80 -15.23
C GLU A 65 -8.95 5.20 -15.33
N GLU A 66 -9.08 3.87 -15.42
CA GLU A 66 -10.32 3.16 -15.72
C GLU A 66 -10.76 2.22 -14.60
N SER A 67 -9.83 1.75 -13.77
CA SER A 67 -10.04 0.64 -12.83
C SER A 67 -9.53 0.96 -11.43
N LEU A 68 -10.24 0.43 -10.43
CA LEU A 68 -9.86 0.44 -9.01
C LEU A 68 -9.72 -1.01 -8.53
N ILE A 69 -8.58 -1.33 -7.95
CA ILE A 69 -8.29 -2.59 -7.27
C ILE A 69 -8.14 -2.30 -5.78
N CYS A 70 -8.81 -3.08 -4.95
CA CYS A 70 -8.78 -2.94 -3.51
C CYS A 70 -8.19 -4.20 -2.87
N ILE A 71 -7.23 -4.00 -1.97
CA ILE A 71 -6.54 -5.06 -1.24
C ILE A 71 -6.91 -4.90 0.22
N THR A 72 -7.57 -5.91 0.77
CA THR A 72 -7.86 -6.03 2.19
C THR A 72 -7.22 -7.29 2.73
N GLU A 73 -6.67 -7.23 3.94
CA GLU A 73 -6.30 -8.45 4.64
C GLU A 73 -7.56 -9.23 5.00
N ASP A 74 -7.53 -10.53 4.71
CA ASP A 74 -8.53 -11.43 5.22
C ASP A 74 -8.46 -11.41 6.76
N LYS A 75 -9.53 -10.94 7.40
CA LYS A 75 -9.64 -10.99 8.86
C LYS A 75 -10.11 -12.38 9.24
N VAL A 76 -9.15 -13.21 9.67
CA VAL A 76 -9.40 -14.53 10.29
C VAL A 76 -10.15 -14.38 11.61
#